data_AF-A0A371E6K7-F1
#
_entry.id   AF-A0A371E6K7-F1
#
_cell.length_a   1.000
_cell.length_b   1.000
_cell.length_c   1.000
_cell.angle_alpha   90.00
_cell.angle_beta   90.00
_cell.angle_gamma   90.00
#
_symmetry.space_group_name_H-M   'P 1'
#
loop_
_entity.id
_entity.type
_entity.pdbx_description
1 polymer ?
#
loop_
_entity_poly.entity_id
_entity_poly.type
_entity_poly.pdbx_seq_one_letter_code
_entity_poly.pdbx_strand_id
1 'polypeptide(L)'
;MLGIFKEKLVNAPKELKSPASLNSCTKAKASDEIIKDFMSCYSSNAFSMCFGTDALLAYSPSNNPSIHHHRKEKCVTGCLVGSNGQIGFYWGIAADGSIVISEDLELIKASCAKSFAPFPTGCMFHSEHGLMSFEHPTKKMKAMPRIDSEGVMCGANFNVDSQSKIQIMPRVGSEANWATWN
;
A
#
# COMPACT_ATOMS: atom_id res chain seq x y z
N MET A 1 11.34 -4.25 0.48
CA MET A 1 10.94 -3.26 1.53
C MET A 1 9.66 -3.72 2.22
N LEU A 2 9.39 -3.29 3.46
CA LEU A 2 8.14 -3.51 4.20
C LEU A 2 7.68 -2.18 4.85
N GLY A 3 6.45 -1.76 4.61
CA GLY A 3 5.79 -0.64 5.30
C GLY A 3 4.56 -1.13 6.07
N ILE A 4 4.39 -0.66 7.30
CA ILE A 4 3.25 -0.99 8.16
C ILE A 4 2.66 0.29 8.72
N PHE A 5 1.35 0.46 8.56
CA PHE A 5 0.59 1.61 9.02
C PHE A 5 -0.57 1.13 9.87
N LYS A 6 -0.58 1.49 11.15
CA LYS A 6 -1.64 1.10 12.09
C LYS A 6 -2.96 1.77 11.72
N GLU A 7 -4.05 1.09 12.04
CA GLU A 7 -5.42 1.51 11.71
C GLU A 7 -5.72 2.95 12.17
N LYS A 8 -5.19 3.37 13.32
CA LYS A 8 -5.37 4.74 13.83
C LYS A 8 -4.75 5.84 12.98
N LEU A 9 -3.77 5.52 12.14
CA LEU A 9 -3.14 6.48 11.23
C LEU A 9 -3.79 6.41 9.85
N VAL A 10 -4.14 5.22 9.40
CA VAL A 10 -4.63 4.96 8.05
C VAL A 10 -5.73 3.91 8.07
N ASN A 11 -6.91 4.27 7.58
CA ASN A 11 -8.04 3.34 7.49
C ASN A 11 -7.89 2.44 6.27
N ALA A 12 -7.69 1.14 6.49
CA ALA A 12 -7.64 0.16 5.40
C ALA A 12 -8.99 0.07 4.66
N PRO A 13 -8.99 -0.05 3.33
CA PRO A 13 -10.22 -0.32 2.58
C PRO A 13 -10.87 -1.62 3.05
N LYS A 14 -12.14 -1.55 3.44
CA LYS A 14 -12.87 -2.71 4.00
C LYS A 14 -12.99 -3.82 2.97
N GLU A 15 -13.02 -3.47 1.68
CA GLU A 15 -13.12 -4.39 0.54
C GLU A 15 -11.88 -5.26 0.37
N LEU A 16 -10.72 -4.83 0.89
CA LEU A 16 -9.50 -5.63 0.87
C LEU A 16 -9.53 -6.77 1.92
N LYS A 17 -10.36 -6.64 2.96
CA LYS A 17 -10.52 -7.65 4.00
C LYS A 17 -11.31 -8.83 3.45
N SER A 18 -10.70 -10.02 3.45
CA SER A 18 -11.36 -11.23 2.99
C SER A 18 -12.24 -11.84 4.08
N PRO A 19 -13.54 -12.09 3.83
CA PRO A 19 -14.39 -12.86 4.74
C PRO A 19 -13.96 -14.34 4.82
N ALA A 20 -13.26 -14.85 3.80
CA ALA A 20 -12.77 -16.23 3.74
C ALA A 20 -11.64 -16.54 4.74
N SER A 21 -11.03 -15.52 5.35
CA SER A 21 -9.98 -15.66 6.37
C SER A 21 -10.46 -16.42 7.62
N LEU A 22 -11.78 -16.47 7.86
CA LEU A 22 -12.37 -17.19 9.00
C LEU A 22 -12.36 -18.72 8.82
N ASN A 23 -12.31 -19.21 7.58
CA ASN A 23 -12.42 -20.63 7.24
C ASN A 23 -11.10 -21.22 6.73
N SER A 24 -10.02 -20.43 6.64
CA SER A 24 -8.70 -20.90 6.21
C SER A 24 -7.84 -21.39 7.37
N CYS A 25 -7.00 -22.39 7.10
CA CYS A 25 -6.00 -22.90 8.06
C CYS A 25 -5.01 -21.81 8.50
N THR A 26 -4.73 -20.84 7.64
CA THR A 26 -3.85 -19.69 7.90
C THR A 26 -4.66 -18.47 8.33
N LYS A 27 -4.25 -17.86 9.45
CA LYS A 27 -4.79 -16.59 9.95
C LYS A 27 -3.83 -15.46 9.62
N ALA A 28 -4.37 -14.24 9.49
CA ALA A 28 -3.52 -13.05 9.43
C ALA A 28 -2.73 -12.91 10.73
N LYS A 29 -1.52 -12.36 10.63
CA LYS A 29 -0.60 -12.09 11.75
C LYS A 29 -0.81 -10.68 12.28
N ALA A 30 -0.46 -10.46 13.56
CA ALA A 30 -0.41 -9.11 14.13
C ALA A 30 0.78 -8.34 13.53
N SER A 31 0.72 -7.01 13.49
CA SER A 31 1.80 -6.19 12.91
C SER A 31 3.17 -6.52 13.51
N ASP A 32 3.30 -6.60 14.83
CA ASP A 32 4.57 -6.89 15.51
C ASP A 32 5.20 -8.23 15.09
N GLU A 33 4.38 -9.25 14.81
CA GLU A 33 4.84 -10.55 14.28
C GLU A 33 5.40 -10.40 12.87
N ILE A 34 4.75 -9.59 12.03
CA ILE A 34 5.16 -9.36 10.63
C ILE A 34 6.52 -8.66 10.57
N ILE A 35 6.77 -7.65 11.42
CA ILE A 35 8.10 -7.03 11.53
C ILE A 35 9.14 -8.07 11.94
N LYS A 36 8.84 -8.87 12.96
CA LYS A 36 9.77 -9.88 13.47
C LYS A 36 10.14 -10.89 12.38
N ASP A 37 9.15 -11.37 11.63
CA ASP A 37 9.35 -12.28 10.50
C ASP A 37 10.24 -11.65 9.43
N PHE A 38 9.95 -10.39 9.04
CA PHE A 38 10.78 -9.66 8.09
C PHE A 38 12.24 -9.58 8.57
N MET A 39 12.48 -9.12 9.80
CA MET A 39 13.84 -8.97 10.32
C MET A 39 14.58 -10.31 10.42
N SER A 40 13.86 -11.42 10.68
CA SER A 40 14.43 -12.76 10.71
C SER A 40 14.80 -13.30 9.33
N CYS A 41 14.04 -12.96 8.28
CA CYS A 41 14.28 -13.40 6.91
C CYS A 41 15.47 -12.68 6.25
N TYR A 42 15.84 -11.49 6.73
CA TYR A 42 16.79 -10.58 6.09
C TYR A 42 18.03 -10.27 6.98
N SER A 43 18.37 -11.22 7.86
CA SER A 43 19.09 -11.10 9.14
C SER A 43 20.51 -10.48 9.17
N SER A 44 21.09 -10.00 8.08
CA SER A 44 22.45 -9.42 8.11
C SER A 44 22.53 -7.90 7.98
N ASN A 45 21.56 -7.25 7.33
CA ASN A 45 21.58 -5.79 7.13
C ASN A 45 20.18 -5.13 7.14
N ALA A 46 19.15 -5.88 7.54
CA ALA A 46 17.82 -5.32 7.67
C ALA A 46 17.78 -4.30 8.81
N PHE A 47 17.09 -3.20 8.59
CA PHE A 47 16.82 -2.20 9.60
C PHE A 47 15.37 -1.73 9.50
N SER A 48 14.86 -1.19 10.59
CA SER A 48 13.53 -0.58 10.65
C SER A 48 13.60 0.80 11.25
N MET A 49 12.74 1.70 10.77
CA MET A 49 12.53 3.04 11.29
C MET A 49 11.05 3.20 11.64
N CYS A 50 10.78 3.72 12.83
CA CYS A 50 9.43 4.01 13.30
C CYS A 50 9.14 5.50 13.20
N PHE A 51 7.96 5.85 12.70
CA PHE A 51 7.42 7.20 12.72
C PHE A 51 6.35 7.25 13.80
N GLY A 52 6.77 7.62 15.02
CA GLY A 52 5.94 7.49 16.20
C GLY A 52 5.59 6.03 16.48
N THR A 53 4.36 5.77 16.92
CA THR A 53 3.88 4.42 17.28
C THR A 53 3.08 3.73 16.17
N ASP A 54 2.85 4.43 15.05
CA ASP A 54 1.71 4.17 14.15
C ASP A 54 2.12 3.88 12.72
N ALA A 55 3.37 4.19 12.38
CA ALA A 55 3.96 3.84 11.11
C ALA A 55 5.36 3.27 11.32
N LEU A 56 5.67 2.25 10.54
CA LEU A 56 6.96 1.58 10.54
C LEU A 56 7.38 1.30 9.10
N LEU A 57 8.65 1.55 8.82
CA LEU A 57 9.29 1.19 7.56
C LEU A 57 10.48 0.28 7.87
N ALA A 58 10.47 -0.93 7.33
CA ALA A 58 11.57 -1.86 7.38
C ALA A 58 12.15 -2.06 5.97
N TYR A 59 13.47 -2.13 5.90
CA TYR A 59 14.19 -2.27 4.66
C TYR A 59 15.35 -3.23 4.87
N SER A 60 15.59 -4.07 3.87
CA SER A 60 16.80 -4.85 3.77
C SER A 60 17.45 -4.57 2.42
N PRO A 61 18.74 -4.19 2.39
CA PRO A 61 19.52 -4.21 1.17
C PRO A 61 19.53 -5.65 0.63
N SER A 62 19.16 -5.86 -0.63
CA SER A 62 19.30 -7.16 -1.29
C SER A 62 20.78 -7.45 -1.57
N ASN A 63 21.24 -8.67 -1.29
CA ASN A 63 22.63 -9.10 -1.58
C ASN A 63 22.88 -9.51 -3.05
N ASN A 64 21.99 -9.17 -3.98
CA ASN A 64 22.11 -9.53 -5.40
C ASN A 64 22.67 -8.35 -6.22
N PRO A 65 23.88 -8.47 -6.80
CA PRO A 65 24.57 -7.38 -7.50
C PRO A 65 24.14 -7.16 -8.96
N SER A 66 22.94 -7.58 -9.38
CA SER A 66 22.57 -7.57 -10.80
C SER A 66 21.35 -6.70 -11.13
N ILE A 67 21.37 -5.41 -10.79
CA ILE A 67 20.73 -4.37 -11.63
C ILE A 67 21.64 -3.14 -11.62
N HIS A 68 22.35 -2.94 -12.75
CA HIS A 68 23.20 -1.79 -12.99
C HIS A 68 22.44 -0.46 -12.84
N HIS A 69 23.01 0.44 -12.02
CA HIS A 69 22.95 1.90 -12.05
C HIS A 69 21.75 2.61 -12.71
N HIS A 70 20.97 3.35 -11.92
CA HIS A 70 21.25 4.78 -11.71
C HIS A 70 20.51 5.31 -10.48
N ARG A 71 21.31 5.70 -9.48
CA ARG A 71 20.92 6.45 -8.29
C ARG A 71 20.27 7.77 -8.71
N LYS A 72 18.98 7.94 -8.43
CA LYS A 72 18.36 9.25 -8.23
C LYS A 72 17.45 9.18 -7.01
N GLU A 73 17.98 9.68 -5.90
CA GLU A 73 17.23 10.10 -4.73
C GLU A 73 16.06 10.99 -5.18
N LYS A 74 14.81 10.64 -4.84
CA LYS A 74 13.65 11.55 -4.89
C LYS A 74 12.39 10.99 -4.21
N CYS A 75 11.79 11.88 -3.41
CA CYS A 75 10.47 11.90 -2.77
C CYS A 75 10.20 11.04 -1.51
N VAL A 76 10.48 11.67 -0.36
CA VAL A 76 9.70 11.54 0.88
C VAL A 76 8.31 12.16 0.63
N THR A 77 7.35 11.31 0.27
CA THR A 77 5.86 11.42 0.36
C THR A 77 5.35 10.34 -0.58
N GLY A 78 4.65 9.33 -0.04
CA GLY A 78 4.50 7.99 -0.64
C GLY A 78 3.88 7.91 -2.03
N CYS A 79 4.69 8.04 -3.09
CA CYS A 79 4.41 7.45 -4.40
C CYS A 79 5.27 6.18 -4.53
N LEU A 80 4.63 5.02 -4.47
CA LEU A 80 5.28 3.72 -4.66
C LEU A 80 5.34 3.42 -6.17
N VAL A 81 6.33 3.96 -6.86
CA VAL A 81 6.55 3.72 -8.30
C VAL A 81 7.63 2.65 -8.47
N GLY A 82 7.25 1.47 -8.94
CA GLY A 82 8.20 0.45 -9.40
C GLY A 82 8.88 0.93 -10.69
N SER A 83 10.21 1.03 -10.68
CA SER A 83 10.98 1.74 -11.72
C SER A 83 10.99 1.08 -13.11
N ASN A 84 10.48 -0.14 -13.27
CA ASN A 84 10.75 -0.96 -14.47
C ASN A 84 9.50 -1.63 -15.07
N GLY A 85 8.29 -1.15 -14.74
CA GLY A 85 7.05 -1.68 -15.33
C GLY A 85 6.64 -3.10 -14.88
N GLN A 86 7.35 -3.73 -13.94
CA GLN A 86 7.03 -5.09 -13.47
C GLN A 86 7.39 -5.42 -12.01
N ILE A 87 7.63 -4.42 -11.15
CA ILE A 87 7.75 -4.62 -9.70
C ILE A 87 6.62 -3.85 -9.05
N GLY A 88 5.49 -4.52 -8.85
CA GLY A 88 4.36 -3.99 -8.11
C GLY A 88 4.54 -4.25 -6.61
N PHE A 89 4.13 -3.29 -5.79
CA PHE A 89 3.93 -3.57 -4.37
C PHE A 89 2.70 -4.44 -4.20
N TYR A 90 2.70 -5.25 -3.17
CA TYR A 90 1.52 -5.90 -2.63
C TYR A 90 1.14 -5.19 -1.35
N TRP A 91 -0.15 -5.17 -1.07
CA TRP A 91 -0.69 -4.60 0.15
C TRP A 91 -1.72 -5.54 0.76
N GLY A 92 -1.87 -5.50 2.07
CA GLY A 92 -2.83 -6.32 2.78
C GLY A 92 -3.17 -5.76 4.15
N ILE A 93 -4.08 -6.46 4.82
CA ILE A 93 -4.57 -6.10 6.14
C ILE A 93 -4.09 -7.15 7.14
N ALA A 94 -3.35 -6.69 8.15
CA ALA A 94 -2.91 -7.49 9.28
C ALA A 94 -4.09 -7.83 10.22
N ALA A 95 -3.88 -8.73 11.17
CA ALA A 95 -4.91 -9.15 12.13
C ALA A 95 -5.44 -8.00 13.00
N ASP A 96 -4.59 -7.02 13.27
CA ASP A 96 -4.89 -5.82 14.06
C ASP A 96 -5.44 -4.65 13.22
N GLY A 97 -5.78 -4.88 11.95
CA GLY A 97 -6.30 -3.84 11.05
C GLY A 97 -5.24 -2.96 10.40
N SER A 98 -3.95 -3.15 10.71
CA SER A 98 -2.87 -2.39 10.10
C SER A 98 -2.76 -2.69 8.60
N ILE A 99 -2.49 -1.66 7.79
CA ILE A 99 -2.12 -1.81 6.38
C ILE A 99 -0.66 -2.23 6.31
N VAL A 100 -0.39 -3.29 5.57
CA VAL A 100 0.95 -3.82 5.30
C VAL A 100 1.22 -3.66 3.82
N ILE A 101 2.39 -3.15 3.46
CA ILE A 101 2.82 -2.98 2.06
C ILE A 101 4.23 -3.56 1.89
N SER A 102 4.45 -4.40 0.89
CA SER A 102 5.76 -4.99 0.60
C SER A 102 5.91 -5.36 -0.87
N GLU A 103 7.15 -5.41 -1.35
CA GLU A 103 7.49 -6.02 -2.65
C GLU A 103 7.51 -7.56 -2.57
N ASP A 104 7.61 -8.11 -1.35
CA ASP A 104 7.69 -9.55 -1.11
C ASP A 104 6.28 -10.15 -1.02
N LEU A 105 5.85 -10.81 -2.10
CA LEU A 105 4.55 -11.47 -2.18
C LEU A 105 4.40 -12.59 -1.13
N GLU A 106 5.45 -13.35 -0.88
CA GLU A 106 5.39 -14.50 0.02
C GLU A 106 5.25 -14.03 1.47
N LEU A 107 5.96 -12.94 1.83
CA LEU A 107 5.74 -12.26 3.11
C LEU A 107 4.29 -11.78 3.24
N ILE A 108 3.71 -11.14 2.22
CA ILE A 108 2.33 -10.63 2.28
C ILE A 108 1.32 -11.76 2.41
N LYS A 109 1.47 -12.87 1.67
CA LYS A 109 0.59 -14.05 1.81
C LYS A 109 0.69 -14.66 3.20
N ALA A 110 1.91 -14.82 3.72
CA ALA A 110 2.15 -15.37 5.05
C ALA A 110 1.63 -14.46 6.18
N SER A 111 1.57 -13.16 5.92
CA SER A 111 1.21 -12.13 6.91
C SER A 111 -0.28 -11.79 6.91
N CYS A 112 -0.88 -11.61 5.72
CA CYS A 112 -2.24 -11.10 5.56
C CYS A 112 -3.25 -12.21 5.17
N ALA A 113 -2.80 -13.47 5.08
CA ALA A 113 -3.60 -14.62 4.66
C ALA A 113 -4.32 -14.35 3.33
N LYS A 114 -5.66 -14.36 3.30
CA LYS A 114 -6.48 -14.05 2.10
C LYS A 114 -6.76 -12.54 1.92
N SER A 115 -6.39 -11.67 2.86
CA SER A 115 -6.72 -10.24 2.87
C SER A 115 -5.60 -9.37 2.28
N PHE A 116 -5.22 -9.63 1.03
CA PHE A 116 -4.16 -8.88 0.33
C PHE A 116 -4.47 -8.73 -1.15
N ALA A 117 -3.87 -7.76 -1.83
CA ALA A 117 -3.96 -7.62 -3.28
C ALA A 117 -2.66 -7.05 -3.85
N PRO A 118 -2.49 -7.05 -5.19
CA PRO A 118 -1.55 -6.14 -5.82
C PRO A 118 -1.95 -4.70 -5.49
N PHE A 119 -0.98 -3.85 -5.15
CA PHE A 119 -1.20 -2.42 -5.05
C PHE A 119 -1.38 -1.87 -6.47
N PRO A 120 -2.45 -1.10 -6.74
CA PRO A 120 -2.74 -0.67 -8.10
C PRO A 120 -1.71 0.34 -8.60
N THR A 121 -1.18 0.08 -9.81
CA THR A 121 -0.31 1.03 -10.51
C THR A 121 -1.04 2.35 -10.72
N GLY A 122 -0.29 3.46 -10.76
CA GLY A 122 -0.91 4.76 -10.99
C GLY A 122 -1.65 5.30 -9.77
N CYS A 123 -1.46 4.70 -8.58
CA CYS A 123 -2.17 5.07 -7.36
C CYS A 123 -1.26 5.45 -6.19
N MET A 124 -1.84 6.18 -5.24
CA MET A 124 -1.28 6.55 -3.95
C MET A 124 -2.33 6.32 -2.87
N PHE A 125 -1.90 5.97 -1.66
CA PHE A 125 -2.79 5.90 -0.50
C PHE A 125 -2.62 7.14 0.37
N HIS A 126 -3.71 7.86 0.61
CA HIS A 126 -3.77 9.03 1.48
C HIS A 126 -4.59 8.70 2.73
N SER A 127 -4.15 9.16 3.90
CA SER A 127 -4.83 8.88 5.18
C SER A 127 -6.30 9.33 5.18
N GLU A 128 -6.57 10.55 4.70
CA GLU A 128 -7.92 11.12 4.66
C GLU A 128 -8.76 10.66 3.45
N HIS A 129 -8.16 10.63 2.25
CA HIS A 129 -8.89 10.38 1.00
C HIS A 129 -8.85 8.91 0.55
N GLY A 130 -8.11 8.08 1.28
CA GLY A 130 -7.90 6.67 0.94
C GLY A 130 -7.09 6.50 -0.34
N LEU A 131 -7.38 5.42 -1.06
CA LEU A 131 -6.71 5.09 -2.31
C LEU A 131 -7.16 6.01 -3.45
N MET A 132 -6.21 6.71 -4.06
CA MET A 132 -6.45 7.66 -5.15
C MET A 132 -5.55 7.35 -6.35
N SER A 133 -6.06 7.58 -7.57
CA SER A 133 -5.22 7.54 -8.77
C SER A 133 -4.51 8.89 -8.96
N PHE A 134 -3.19 8.88 -9.11
CA PHE A 134 -2.45 10.07 -9.51
C PHE A 134 -2.49 10.30 -11.03
N GLU A 135 -2.71 9.23 -11.81
CA GLU A 135 -2.91 9.32 -13.26
C GLU A 135 -4.27 9.92 -13.61
N HIS A 136 -5.27 9.65 -12.77
CA HIS A 136 -6.63 10.15 -12.92
C HIS A 136 -7.13 10.83 -11.63
N PRO A 137 -6.58 11.99 -11.21
CA PRO A 137 -6.88 12.62 -9.91
C PRO A 137 -8.35 13.01 -9.73
N THR A 138 -9.07 13.20 -10.83
CA THR A 138 -10.50 13.57 -10.84
C THR A 138 -11.42 12.34 -10.84
N LYS A 139 -10.88 11.13 -10.81
CA LYS A 139 -11.64 9.88 -10.87
C LYS A 139 -11.57 9.14 -9.53
N LYS A 140 -12.68 8.56 -9.13
CA LYS A 140 -12.77 7.69 -7.95
C LYS A 140 -12.13 6.34 -8.25
N MET A 141 -11.55 5.72 -7.24
CA MET A 141 -11.18 4.31 -7.27
C MET A 141 -12.41 3.46 -6.94
N LYS A 142 -12.56 2.31 -7.61
CA LYS A 142 -13.64 1.35 -7.41
C LYS A 142 -13.06 -0.02 -7.09
N ALA A 143 -13.57 -0.62 -6.01
CA ALA A 143 -13.24 -1.98 -5.62
C ALA A 143 -13.92 -2.99 -6.55
N MET A 144 -13.13 -3.96 -7.03
CA MET A 144 -13.55 -5.12 -7.81
C MET A 144 -13.38 -6.36 -6.93
N PRO A 145 -14.47 -7.02 -6.49
CA PRO A 145 -14.39 -8.26 -5.74
C PRO A 145 -13.47 -9.28 -6.41
N ARG A 146 -12.62 -9.92 -5.61
CA ARG A 146 -11.80 -11.05 -6.05
C ARG A 146 -12.41 -12.34 -5.52
N ILE A 147 -12.44 -13.33 -6.38
CA ILE A 147 -12.92 -14.67 -6.09
C ILE A 147 -11.75 -15.62 -6.31
N ASP A 148 -11.50 -16.50 -5.34
CA ASP A 148 -10.46 -17.54 -5.47
C ASP A 148 -10.96 -18.74 -6.31
N SER A 149 -10.09 -19.73 -6.51
CA SER A 149 -10.43 -20.94 -7.29
C SER A 149 -11.56 -21.78 -6.68
N GLU A 150 -11.85 -21.58 -5.39
CA GLU A 150 -12.92 -22.28 -4.67
C GLU A 150 -14.27 -21.52 -4.77
N GLY A 151 -14.29 -20.39 -5.48
CA GLY A 151 -15.49 -19.55 -5.61
C GLY A 151 -15.73 -18.64 -4.41
N VAL A 152 -14.75 -18.49 -3.50
CA VAL A 152 -14.90 -17.70 -2.26
C VAL A 152 -14.29 -16.31 -2.41
N MET A 153 -14.96 -15.30 -1.86
CA MET A 153 -14.49 -13.91 -1.89
C MET A 153 -13.17 -13.74 -1.10
N CYS A 154 -12.09 -13.42 -1.81
CA CYS A 154 -10.72 -13.32 -1.29
C CYS A 154 -10.19 -11.88 -1.28
N GLY A 155 -11.06 -10.88 -1.06
CA GLY A 155 -10.72 -9.45 -1.03
C GLY A 155 -11.12 -8.71 -2.30
N ALA A 156 -10.41 -7.63 -2.65
CA ALA A 156 -10.71 -6.80 -3.82
C ALA A 156 -9.45 -6.29 -4.54
N ASN A 157 -9.55 -6.14 -5.86
CA ASN A 157 -8.65 -5.31 -6.67
C ASN A 157 -9.27 -3.90 -6.80
N PHE A 158 -8.48 -2.90 -7.16
CA PHE A 158 -8.97 -1.52 -7.26
C PHE A 158 -8.63 -0.93 -8.62
N ASN A 159 -9.64 -0.41 -9.31
CA ASN A 159 -9.51 0.20 -10.63
C ASN A 159 -10.10 1.60 -10.63
N VAL A 160 -9.67 2.42 -11.59
CA VAL A 160 -10.26 3.74 -11.81
C VAL A 160 -11.70 3.57 -12.32
N ASP A 161 -12.65 4.25 -11.67
CA ASP A 161 -14.00 4.39 -12.20
C ASP A 161 -14.02 5.52 -13.24
N SER A 162 -13.92 5.13 -14.52
CA SER A 162 -13.89 6.06 -15.65
C SER A 162 -15.15 6.93 -15.76
N GLN A 163 -16.28 6.48 -15.22
CA GLN A 163 -17.56 7.21 -15.26
C GLN A 163 -17.71 8.19 -14.09
N SER A 164 -16.93 7.99 -13.02
CA SER A 164 -16.96 8.89 -11.87
C SER A 164 -16.30 10.26 -12.15
N LYS A 165 -16.67 11.27 -11.36
CA LYS A 165 -15.95 12.55 -11.30
C LYS A 165 -15.95 13.04 -9.85
N ILE A 166 -14.77 13.33 -9.32
CA ILE A 166 -14.57 14.01 -8.05
C ILE A 166 -14.59 15.51 -8.35
N GLN A 167 -15.42 16.27 -7.64
CA GLN A 167 -15.37 17.72 -7.72
C GLN A 167 -14.11 18.20 -6.99
N ILE A 168 -13.09 18.59 -7.74
CA ILE A 168 -11.90 19.24 -7.19
C ILE A 168 -12.16 20.74 -7.17
N MET A 169 -11.86 21.41 -6.04
CA MET A 169 -11.91 22.87 -5.99
C MET A 169 -11.00 23.46 -7.08
N PRO A 170 -11.39 24.57 -7.73
CA PRO A 170 -10.57 25.20 -8.76
C PRO A 170 -9.17 25.46 -8.21
N ARG A 171 -8.14 24.92 -8.86
CA ARG A 171 -6.76 25.20 -8.52
C ARG A 171 -6.53 26.69 -8.81
N VAL A 172 -6.35 27.49 -7.78
CA VAL A 172 -5.86 28.85 -7.97
C VAL A 172 -4.43 28.71 -8.48
N GLY A 173 -4.17 29.22 -9.68
CA GLY A 173 -2.86 29.11 -10.31
C GLY A 173 -1.79 29.80 -9.46
N SER A 174 -0.52 29.50 -9.72
CA SER A 174 0.61 30.23 -9.13
C SER A 174 0.62 31.74 -9.45
N GLU A 175 -0.27 32.19 -10.34
CA GLU A 175 -0.57 33.61 -10.63
C GLU A 175 -1.64 34.20 -9.71
N ALA A 176 -2.08 33.49 -8.68
CA ALA A 176 -2.98 34.00 -7.67
C ALA A 176 -2.37 35.23 -6.99
N ASN A 177 -2.84 36.42 -7.36
CA ASN A 177 -2.49 37.65 -6.67
C ASN A 177 -3.02 37.59 -5.24
N TRP A 178 -2.11 37.39 -4.29
CA TRP A 178 -2.38 37.41 -2.84
C TRP A 178 -2.53 38.82 -2.27
N ALA A 179 -2.55 39.86 -3.13
CA ALA A 179 -2.49 41.27 -2.75
C ALA A 179 -3.75 42.09 -3.08
N THR A 180 -4.90 41.48 -3.38
CA THR A 180 -6.16 42.23 -3.50
C THR A 180 -6.87 42.30 -2.15
N TRP A 181 -6.43 43.22 -1.30
CA TRP A 181 -7.28 43.78 -0.24
C TRP A 181 -7.67 45.20 -0.67
N ASN A 182 -8.95 45.36 -1.02
CA ASN A 182 -9.60 46.65 -1.22
C ASN A 182 -10.53 46.89 -0.03
#